data_AF-A0A3D3CHV3-F1
#
_entry.id   AF-A0A3D3CHV3-F1
#
_cell.length_a   1.000
_cell.length_b   1.000
_cell.length_c   1.000
_cell.angle_alpha   90.00
_cell.angle_beta   90.00
_cell.angle_gamma   90.00
#
_symmetry.space_group_name_H-M   'P 1'
#
loop_
_entity.id
_entity.type
_entity.pdbx_description
1 polymer ?
#
loop_
_entity_poly.entity_id
_entity_poly.type
_entity_poly.pdbx_seq_one_letter_code
_entity_poly.pdbx_strand_id
1 'polypeptide(L)'
;MPPAEQYGYSVARLRAMSGRLLEESLIQRVLESDDLETAVKVLGETSYVQWLGEQKGTLDFDRVIENELVHGYDEVQKFVPDARLVQICRLPYDFHNVKVLLKSLILAKEGGERRFDLLTPLGNIDRDVLITAMETEEYRLLPFGLHRAVPEALALWEQTKDALVMEKSLDRALFEAMGNLARETNIEAAVQWVRG
;
A
#
# COMPACT_ATOMS: atom_id res chain seq x y z
N MET A 1 -24.84 -18.97 2.81
CA MET A 1 -24.59 -18.61 4.22
C MET A 1 -24.54 -17.09 4.30
N PRO A 2 -25.31 -16.43 5.19
CA PRO A 2 -25.32 -14.96 5.29
C PRO A 2 -23.91 -14.42 5.58
N PRO A 3 -23.57 -13.19 5.12
CA PRO A 3 -22.23 -12.62 5.30
C PRO A 3 -21.77 -12.64 6.77
N ALA A 4 -22.66 -12.35 7.72
CA ALA A 4 -22.29 -12.33 9.15
C ALA A 4 -21.76 -13.69 9.68
N GLU A 5 -22.27 -14.81 9.18
CA GLU A 5 -21.83 -16.14 9.62
C GLU A 5 -20.48 -16.55 9.02
N GLN A 6 -20.17 -16.09 7.80
CA GLN A 6 -18.89 -16.39 7.13
C GLN A 6 -17.70 -15.64 7.74
N TYR A 7 -17.95 -14.44 8.28
CA TYR A 7 -16.89 -13.56 8.80
C TYR A 7 -16.66 -13.71 10.31
N GLY A 8 -17.44 -14.54 11.02
CA GLY A 8 -17.30 -14.71 12.48
C GLY A 8 -15.88 -15.13 12.91
N TYR A 9 -15.28 -16.10 12.20
CA TYR A 9 -13.89 -16.51 12.43
C TYR A 9 -12.90 -15.38 12.14
N SER A 10 -13.06 -14.69 11.00
CA SER A 10 -12.18 -13.58 10.61
C SER A 10 -12.21 -12.45 11.63
N VAL A 11 -13.39 -12.06 12.10
CA VAL A 11 -13.56 -11.00 13.11
C VAL A 11 -12.92 -11.42 14.43
N ALA A 12 -13.15 -12.65 14.89
CA ALA A 12 -12.54 -13.16 16.12
C ALA A 12 -11.01 -13.18 16.02
N ARG A 13 -10.45 -13.64 14.89
CA ARG A 13 -9.01 -13.67 14.67
C ARG A 13 -8.40 -12.27 14.56
N LEU A 14 -9.05 -11.33 13.86
CA LEU A 14 -8.63 -9.92 13.80
C LEU A 14 -8.61 -9.27 15.19
N ARG A 15 -9.63 -9.53 16.03
CA ARG A 15 -9.65 -9.05 17.42
C ARG A 15 -8.54 -9.68 18.27
N ALA A 16 -8.20 -10.94 18.05
CA ALA A 16 -7.04 -11.52 18.73
C ALA A 16 -5.73 -10.88 18.26
N MET A 17 -5.61 -10.54 16.97
CA MET A 17 -4.45 -9.86 16.41
C MET A 17 -4.32 -8.40 16.86
N SER A 18 -5.42 -7.73 17.21
CA SER A 18 -5.35 -6.32 17.65
C SER A 18 -4.57 -6.12 18.96
N GLY A 19 -4.35 -7.16 19.75
CA GLY A 19 -3.44 -7.13 20.89
C GLY A 19 -1.96 -6.95 20.52
N ARG A 20 -1.60 -7.01 19.23
CA ARG A 20 -0.26 -6.70 18.73
C ARG A 20 -0.06 -5.21 18.42
N LEU A 21 -1.12 -4.42 18.44
CA LEU A 21 -1.03 -2.98 18.21
C LEU A 21 -0.27 -2.32 19.36
N LEU A 22 0.40 -1.21 19.06
CA LEU A 22 1.16 -0.46 20.06
C LEU A 22 0.20 0.14 21.09
N GLU A 23 0.42 -0.18 22.35
CA GLU A 23 -0.30 0.43 23.47
C GLU A 23 0.23 1.83 23.77
N GLU A 24 -0.62 2.67 24.36
CA GLU A 24 -0.27 4.04 24.76
C GLU A 24 0.97 4.09 25.65
N SER A 25 1.09 3.14 26.58
CA SER A 25 2.23 3.00 27.49
C SER A 25 3.55 2.77 26.75
N LEU A 26 3.52 2.01 25.65
CA LEU A 26 4.69 1.72 24.82
C LEU A 26 5.08 2.94 24.00
N ILE A 27 4.10 3.64 23.42
CA ILE A 27 4.34 4.90 22.69
C ILE A 27 4.99 5.93 23.63
N GLN A 28 4.50 6.06 24.87
CA GLN A 28 5.08 6.96 25.86
C GLN A 28 6.56 6.64 26.14
N ARG A 29 6.90 5.36 26.30
CA ARG A 29 8.29 4.91 26.50
C ARG A 29 9.19 5.19 25.30
N VAL A 30 8.66 5.08 24.07
CA VAL A 30 9.38 5.48 22.85
C VAL A 30 9.66 6.98 22.86
N LEU A 31 8.69 7.81 23.27
CA LEU A 31 8.85 9.27 23.37
C LEU A 31 9.84 9.70 24.46
N GLU A 32 9.95 8.93 25.54
CA GLU A 32 10.88 9.14 26.65
C GLU A 32 12.30 8.62 26.36
N SER A 33 12.53 7.99 25.20
CA SER A 33 13.84 7.46 24.84
C SER A 33 14.81 8.58 24.47
N ASP A 34 16.03 8.50 25.00
CA ASP A 34 17.08 9.52 24.79
C ASP A 34 17.62 9.55 23.33
N ASP A 35 17.52 8.42 22.63
CA ASP A 35 18.00 8.24 21.27
C ASP A 35 17.24 7.16 20.48
N LEU A 36 17.53 7.08 19.18
CA LEU A 36 16.93 6.10 18.27
C LEU A 36 17.21 4.65 18.70
N GLU A 37 18.41 4.36 19.22
CA GLU A 37 18.78 3.01 19.62
C GLU A 37 17.91 2.53 20.80
N THR A 38 17.67 3.41 21.76
CA THR A 38 16.84 3.15 22.93
C THR A 38 15.37 3.02 22.55
N ALA A 39 14.87 3.89 21.67
CA ALA A 39 13.51 3.78 21.11
C ALA A 39 13.29 2.44 20.42
N VAL A 40 14.30 1.96 19.69
CA VAL A 40 14.22 0.70 18.93
C VAL A 40 14.29 -0.52 19.83
N LYS A 41 15.02 -0.45 20.95
CA LYS A 41 14.96 -1.49 22.00
C LYS A 41 13.55 -1.62 22.57
N VAL A 42 12.86 -0.50 22.82
CA VAL A 42 11.46 -0.51 23.27
C VAL A 42 10.55 -1.13 22.21
N LEU A 43 10.72 -0.77 20.94
CA LEU A 43 9.97 -1.36 19.82
C LEU A 43 10.29 -2.85 19.62
N GLY A 44 11.46 -3.31 20.04
CA GLY A 44 11.83 -4.73 20.09
C GLY A 44 11.00 -5.59 21.05
N GLU A 45 10.13 -4.98 21.87
CA GLU A 45 9.16 -5.70 22.70
C GLU A 45 7.85 -6.01 21.95
N THR A 46 7.73 -5.56 20.70
CA THR A 46 6.50 -5.63 19.89
C THR A 46 6.64 -6.59 18.72
N SER A 47 5.64 -6.65 17.83
CA SER A 47 5.75 -7.44 16.60
C SER A 47 6.87 -6.97 15.66
N TYR A 48 7.42 -5.77 15.83
CA TYR A 48 8.56 -5.30 15.03
C TYR A 48 9.86 -6.07 15.29
N VAL A 49 9.98 -6.79 16.42
CA VAL A 49 11.21 -7.50 16.82
C VAL A 49 11.76 -8.43 15.74
N GLN A 50 10.87 -9.08 14.98
CA GLN A 50 11.23 -10.04 13.95
C GLN A 50 11.94 -9.38 12.74
N TRP A 51 11.70 -8.09 12.49
CA TRP A 51 12.28 -7.35 11.37
C TRP A 51 13.50 -6.52 11.77
N LEU A 52 13.67 -6.25 13.07
CA LEU A 52 14.83 -5.52 13.59
C LEU A 52 16.15 -6.28 13.35
N GLY A 53 16.12 -7.62 13.40
CA GLY A 53 17.30 -8.47 13.19
C GLY A 53 17.78 -8.57 11.73
N GLU A 54 16.95 -8.17 10.77
CA GLU A 54 17.28 -8.24 9.33
C GLU A 54 18.06 -7.02 8.83
N GLN A 55 18.21 -6.00 9.68
CA GLN A 55 18.85 -4.73 9.36
C GLN A 55 20.38 -4.87 9.41
N LYS A 56 21.06 -4.65 8.27
CA LYS A 56 22.52 -4.55 8.19
C LYS A 56 22.93 -3.09 8.05
N GLY A 57 23.63 -2.54 9.04
CA GLY A 57 24.17 -1.18 8.99
C GLY A 57 23.29 -0.16 9.71
N THR A 58 23.11 1.02 9.12
CA THR A 58 22.23 2.06 9.67
C THR A 58 20.81 1.54 9.74
N LEU A 59 20.16 1.70 10.90
CA LEU A 59 18.80 1.23 11.10
C LEU A 59 17.83 1.94 10.14
N ASP A 60 17.28 1.19 9.19
CA ASP A 60 16.20 1.63 8.32
C ASP A 60 14.87 1.17 8.93
N PHE A 61 14.33 2.02 9.82
CA PHE A 61 13.09 1.72 10.53
C PHE A 61 11.86 1.77 9.60
N ASP A 62 11.92 2.54 8.51
CA ASP A 62 10.83 2.58 7.52
C ASP A 62 10.63 1.20 6.90
N ARG A 63 11.72 0.49 6.59
CA ARG A 63 11.65 -0.91 6.11
C ARG A 63 11.10 -1.88 7.15
N VAL A 64 11.36 -1.65 8.43
CA VAL A 64 10.80 -2.47 9.52
C VAL A 64 9.28 -2.32 9.57
N ILE A 65 8.79 -1.08 9.47
CA ILE A 65 7.35 -0.79 9.44
C ILE A 65 6.72 -1.40 8.18
N GLU A 66 7.35 -1.21 7.03
CA GLU A 66 6.85 -1.72 5.75
C GLU A 66 6.75 -3.25 5.75
N ASN A 67 7.77 -3.96 6.24
CA ASN A 67 7.77 -5.42 6.34
C ASN A 67 6.68 -5.94 7.29
N GLU A 68 6.49 -5.31 8.44
CA GLU A 68 5.41 -5.70 9.37
C GLU A 68 4.03 -5.45 8.75
N LEU A 69 3.87 -4.37 7.98
CA LEU A 69 2.61 -4.07 7.31
C LEU A 69 2.32 -5.04 6.16
N VAL A 70 3.33 -5.42 5.36
CA VAL A 70 3.23 -6.48 4.35
C VAL A 70 2.79 -7.79 5.03
N HIS A 71 3.46 -8.17 6.11
CA HIS A 71 3.12 -9.37 6.87
C HIS A 71 1.68 -9.32 7.40
N GLY A 72 1.25 -8.17 7.94
CA GLY A 72 -0.11 -7.96 8.41
C GLY A 72 -1.15 -8.18 7.30
N TYR A 73 -0.96 -7.56 6.13
CA TYR A 73 -1.87 -7.77 5.02
C TYR A 73 -1.87 -9.23 4.52
N ASP A 74 -0.70 -9.85 4.38
CA ASP A 74 -0.56 -11.24 3.95
C ASP A 74 -1.25 -12.20 4.94
N GLU A 75 -1.12 -11.93 6.24
CA GLU A 75 -1.75 -12.73 7.28
C GLU A 75 -3.28 -12.63 7.24
N VAL A 76 -3.83 -11.41 7.11
CA VAL A 76 -5.28 -11.20 6.99
C VAL A 76 -5.85 -11.86 5.75
N GLN A 77 -5.12 -11.78 4.63
CA GLN A 77 -5.54 -12.38 3.37
C GLN A 77 -5.71 -13.91 3.45
N LYS A 78 -4.98 -14.60 4.33
CA LYS A 78 -5.07 -16.07 4.48
C LYS A 78 -6.39 -16.56 5.05
N PHE A 79 -7.15 -15.71 5.76
CA PHE A 79 -8.35 -16.15 6.47
C PHE A 79 -9.61 -15.33 6.19
N VAL A 80 -9.49 -14.19 5.50
CA VAL A 80 -10.67 -13.42 5.08
C VAL A 80 -11.44 -14.19 3.99
N PRO A 81 -12.79 -14.32 4.07
CA PRO A 81 -13.58 -15.01 3.06
C PRO A 81 -13.50 -14.38 1.67
N ASP A 82 -13.35 -13.06 1.61
CA ASP A 82 -13.25 -12.30 0.37
C ASP A 82 -11.97 -11.46 0.36
N ALA A 83 -10.98 -11.93 -0.40
CA ALA A 83 -9.68 -11.27 -0.55
C ALA A 83 -9.79 -9.85 -1.10
N ARG A 84 -10.89 -9.51 -1.79
CA ARG A 84 -11.11 -8.16 -2.34
C ARG A 84 -11.16 -7.10 -1.25
N LEU A 85 -11.56 -7.45 -0.02
CA LEU A 85 -11.50 -6.53 1.12
C LEU A 85 -10.07 -6.10 1.45
N VAL A 86 -9.12 -7.03 1.37
CA VAL A 86 -7.69 -6.72 1.55
C VAL A 86 -7.16 -5.96 0.34
N GLN A 87 -7.57 -6.34 -0.87
CA GLN A 87 -7.12 -5.69 -2.09
C GLN A 87 -7.54 -4.21 -2.15
N ILE A 88 -8.73 -3.87 -1.66
CA ILE A 88 -9.20 -2.46 -1.54
C ILE A 88 -8.23 -1.65 -0.67
N CYS A 89 -7.77 -2.20 0.45
CA CYS A 89 -6.83 -1.52 1.35
C CYS A 89 -5.43 -1.38 0.74
N ARG A 90 -5.03 -2.31 -0.14
CA ARG A 90 -3.74 -2.27 -0.84
C ARG A 90 -3.72 -1.35 -2.06
N LEU A 91 -4.89 -1.07 -2.64
CA LEU A 91 -5.02 -0.31 -3.89
C LEU A 91 -4.38 1.08 -3.89
N PRO A 92 -4.42 1.86 -2.79
CA PRO A 92 -3.71 3.13 -2.72
C PRO A 92 -2.20 2.99 -2.97
N TYR A 93 -1.59 1.88 -2.57
CA TYR A 93 -0.16 1.62 -2.79
C TYR A 93 0.18 1.27 -4.25
N ASP A 94 -0.74 0.59 -4.97
CA ASP A 94 -0.58 0.38 -6.41
C ASP A 94 -0.57 1.71 -7.17
N PHE A 95 -1.50 2.60 -6.83
CA PHE A 95 -1.58 3.93 -7.45
C PHE A 95 -0.43 4.85 -7.01
N HIS A 96 0.06 4.73 -5.77
CA HIS A 96 1.31 5.36 -5.34
C HIS A 96 2.48 4.91 -6.22
N ASN A 97 2.68 3.60 -6.39
CA ASN A 97 3.75 3.06 -7.22
C ASN A 97 3.66 3.55 -8.66
N VAL A 98 2.46 3.57 -9.24
CA VAL A 98 2.23 4.13 -10.59
C VAL A 98 2.60 5.61 -10.66
N LYS A 99 2.21 6.43 -9.68
CA LYS A 99 2.60 7.85 -9.61
C LYS A 99 4.12 8.01 -9.51
N VAL A 100 4.78 7.20 -8.68
CA VAL A 100 6.24 7.19 -8.55
C VAL A 100 6.89 6.85 -9.89
N LEU A 101 6.44 5.80 -10.57
CA LEU A 101 6.99 5.39 -11.86
C LEU A 101 6.80 6.45 -12.95
N LEU A 102 5.62 7.09 -13.00
CA LEU A 102 5.35 8.17 -13.94
C LEU A 102 6.26 9.39 -13.71
N LYS A 103 6.36 9.85 -12.46
CA LYS A 103 7.26 10.96 -12.10
C LYS A 103 8.72 10.60 -12.34
N SER A 104 9.11 9.37 -12.05
CA SER A 104 10.45 8.85 -12.31
C SER A 104 10.77 8.82 -13.81
N LEU A 105 9.79 8.45 -14.66
CA LEU A 105 9.95 8.47 -16.12
C LEU A 105 10.14 9.90 -16.63
N ILE A 106 9.34 10.85 -16.12
CA ILE A 106 9.45 12.28 -16.45
C ILE A 106 10.83 12.82 -16.06
N LEU A 107 11.24 12.59 -14.81
CA LEU A 107 12.53 13.01 -14.29
C LEU A 107 13.70 12.42 -15.10
N ALA A 108 13.61 11.16 -15.48
CA ALA A 108 14.63 10.51 -16.32
C ALA A 108 14.74 11.16 -17.71
N LYS A 109 13.63 11.60 -18.31
CA LYS A 109 13.64 12.35 -19.58
C LYS A 109 14.31 13.72 -19.43
N GLU A 110 14.35 14.28 -18.23
CA GLU A 110 15.01 15.55 -17.89
C GLU A 110 16.46 15.37 -17.42
N GLY A 111 17.00 14.15 -17.49
CA GLY A 111 18.40 13.83 -17.13
C GLY A 111 18.61 13.49 -15.65
N GLY A 112 17.55 13.34 -14.87
CA GLY A 112 17.61 12.85 -13.49
C GLY A 112 17.65 11.32 -13.39
N GLU A 113 17.88 10.83 -12.16
CA GLU A 113 17.91 9.39 -11.88
C GLU A 113 16.49 8.81 -11.72
N ARG A 114 16.33 7.53 -12.08
CA ARG A 114 15.09 6.80 -11.81
C ARG A 114 14.94 6.57 -10.31
N ARG A 115 13.72 6.73 -9.79
CA ARG A 115 13.40 6.67 -8.36
C ARG A 115 12.64 5.42 -7.96
N PHE A 116 13.17 4.25 -8.34
CA PHE A 116 12.59 2.96 -7.96
C PHE A 116 12.71 2.67 -6.45
N ASP A 117 13.62 3.37 -5.76
CA ASP A 117 13.76 3.36 -4.31
C ASP A 117 12.50 3.85 -3.56
N LEU A 118 11.62 4.60 -4.23
CA LEU A 118 10.39 5.12 -3.65
C LEU A 118 9.16 4.19 -3.83
N LEU A 119 9.37 3.01 -4.41
CA LEU A 119 8.32 2.02 -4.63
C LEU A 119 8.13 1.13 -3.40
N THR A 120 6.87 0.90 -3.03
CA THR A 120 6.49 0.06 -1.91
C THR A 120 5.99 -1.32 -2.36
N PRO A 121 6.30 -2.43 -1.65
CA PRO A 121 5.74 -3.75 -1.93
C PRO A 121 4.32 -3.94 -1.38
N LEU A 122 3.71 -2.90 -0.78
CA LEU A 122 2.37 -2.95 -0.16
C LEU A 122 1.21 -3.04 -1.16
N GLY A 123 1.49 -2.87 -2.46
CA GLY A 123 0.50 -2.98 -3.52
C GLY A 123 -0.09 -4.38 -3.70
N ASN A 124 -1.11 -4.48 -4.53
CA ASN A 124 -1.60 -5.75 -5.06
C ASN A 124 -0.75 -6.28 -6.22
N ILE A 125 -0.08 -5.36 -6.93
CA ILE A 125 0.73 -5.67 -8.10
C ILE A 125 2.21 -5.68 -7.69
N ASP A 126 2.92 -6.71 -8.10
CA ASP A 126 4.36 -6.78 -7.92
C ASP A 126 5.07 -5.59 -8.59
N ARG A 127 6.05 -5.01 -7.90
CA ARG A 127 6.76 -3.81 -8.36
C ARG A 127 7.49 -4.06 -9.67
N ASP A 128 8.07 -5.24 -9.87
CA ASP A 128 8.82 -5.57 -11.08
C ASP A 128 7.88 -5.72 -12.28
N VAL A 129 6.65 -6.20 -12.05
CA VAL A 129 5.58 -6.21 -13.06
C VAL A 129 5.19 -4.78 -13.45
N LEU A 130 5.01 -3.89 -12.47
CA LEU A 130 4.72 -2.48 -12.75
C LEU A 130 5.87 -1.81 -13.51
N ILE A 131 7.12 -1.98 -13.06
CA ILE A 131 8.30 -1.42 -13.72
C ILE A 131 8.36 -1.91 -15.17
N THR A 132 8.25 -3.21 -15.39
CA THR A 132 8.30 -3.80 -16.73
C THR A 132 7.21 -3.24 -17.64
N ALA A 133 5.97 -3.15 -17.16
CA ALA A 133 4.86 -2.58 -17.93
C ALA A 133 5.10 -1.10 -18.29
N MET A 134 5.70 -0.32 -17.39
CA MET A 134 6.03 1.09 -17.63
C MET A 134 7.18 1.26 -18.61
N GLU A 135 8.21 0.40 -18.55
CA GLU A 135 9.39 0.48 -19.42
C GLU A 135 9.11 0.00 -20.85
N THR A 136 8.25 -1.01 -20.99
CA THR A 136 7.84 -1.56 -22.29
C THR A 136 6.65 -0.83 -22.90
N GLU A 137 6.06 0.12 -22.18
CA GLU A 137 4.79 0.79 -22.50
C GLU A 137 3.62 -0.20 -22.73
N GLU A 138 3.71 -1.41 -22.16
CA GLU A 138 2.68 -2.45 -22.26
C GLU A 138 1.68 -2.39 -21.09
N TYR A 139 0.80 -1.39 -21.12
CA TYR A 139 -0.18 -1.17 -20.04
C TYR A 139 -1.39 -2.11 -20.09
N ARG A 140 -1.60 -2.83 -21.19
CA ARG A 140 -2.86 -3.55 -21.47
C ARG A 140 -3.27 -4.56 -20.41
N LEU A 141 -2.29 -5.15 -19.73
CA LEU A 141 -2.49 -6.19 -18.72
C LEU A 141 -2.57 -5.62 -17.29
N LEU A 142 -2.40 -4.31 -17.11
CA LEU A 142 -2.46 -3.70 -15.79
C LEU A 142 -3.90 -3.74 -15.24
N PRO A 143 -4.11 -4.31 -14.03
CA PRO A 143 -5.44 -4.48 -13.45
C PRO A 143 -6.00 -3.16 -12.89
N PHE A 144 -7.19 -3.23 -12.27
CA PHE A 144 -7.80 -2.13 -11.52
C PHE A 144 -8.02 -0.84 -12.33
N GLY A 145 -8.15 -0.94 -13.65
CA GLY A 145 -8.34 0.21 -14.54
C GLY A 145 -7.04 0.94 -14.90
N LEU A 146 -5.88 0.49 -14.38
CA LEU A 146 -4.58 1.09 -14.66
C LEU A 146 -4.20 1.01 -16.15
N HIS A 147 -4.69 -0.01 -16.87
CA HIS A 147 -4.53 -0.12 -18.32
C HIS A 147 -5.06 1.08 -19.12
N ARG A 148 -5.99 1.85 -18.53
CA ARG A 148 -6.50 3.11 -19.10
C ARG A 148 -5.93 4.33 -18.38
N ALA A 149 -5.87 4.28 -17.05
CA ALA A 149 -5.46 5.43 -16.24
C ALA A 149 -4.02 5.86 -16.52
N VAL A 150 -3.10 4.92 -16.76
CA VAL A 150 -1.69 5.22 -17.04
C VAL A 150 -1.52 5.99 -18.36
N PRO A 151 -2.02 5.50 -19.51
CA PRO A 151 -2.00 6.27 -20.77
C PRO A 151 -2.68 7.64 -20.67
N GLU A 152 -3.81 7.73 -19.97
CA GLU A 152 -4.54 9.00 -19.78
C GLU A 152 -3.70 10.00 -18.99
N ALA A 153 -3.08 9.56 -17.89
CA ALA A 153 -2.19 10.39 -17.08
C ALA A 153 -0.98 10.90 -17.88
N LEU A 154 -0.35 10.03 -18.68
CA LEU A 154 0.74 10.43 -19.58
C LEU A 154 0.29 11.45 -20.63
N ALA A 155 -0.87 11.25 -21.25
CA ALA A 155 -1.42 12.18 -22.23
C ALA A 155 -1.71 13.56 -21.60
N LEU A 156 -2.24 13.59 -20.37
CA LEU A 156 -2.44 14.82 -19.61
C LEU A 156 -1.10 15.53 -19.35
N TRP A 157 -0.08 14.81 -18.89
CA TRP A 157 1.26 15.39 -18.72
C TRP A 157 1.81 15.98 -20.02
N GLU A 158 1.69 15.28 -21.14
CA GLU A 158 2.17 15.78 -22.43
C GLU A 158 1.45 17.06 -22.88
N GLN A 159 0.17 17.20 -22.55
CA GLN A 159 -0.64 18.37 -22.91
C GLN A 159 -0.43 19.57 -21.97
N THR A 160 -0.32 19.32 -20.67
CA THR A 160 -0.36 20.40 -19.65
C THR A 160 1.00 20.70 -19.04
N LYS A 161 1.91 19.72 -19.03
CA LYS A 161 3.15 19.73 -18.23
C LYS A 161 2.89 20.03 -16.75
N ASP A 162 1.70 19.67 -16.25
CA ASP A 162 1.27 19.87 -14.88
C ASP A 162 1.11 18.51 -14.18
N ALA A 163 2.02 18.22 -13.25
CA ALA A 163 2.03 17.00 -12.46
C ALA A 163 0.78 16.88 -11.57
N LEU A 164 0.21 17.99 -11.10
CA LEU A 164 -0.99 17.98 -10.27
C LEU A 164 -2.22 17.53 -11.08
N VAL A 165 -2.32 17.95 -12.35
CA VAL A 165 -3.41 17.51 -13.24
C VAL A 165 -3.30 16.01 -13.51
N MET A 166 -2.08 15.52 -13.80
CA MET A 166 -1.80 14.10 -13.97
C MET A 166 -2.16 13.30 -12.71
N GLU A 167 -1.75 13.75 -11.53
CA GLU A 167 -2.02 13.06 -10.27
C GLU A 167 -3.51 13.00 -9.93
N LYS A 168 -4.24 14.10 -10.13
CA LYS A 168 -5.70 14.13 -9.93
C LYS A 168 -6.44 13.13 -10.80
N SER A 169 -5.98 12.90 -12.04
CA SER A 169 -6.51 11.85 -12.91
C SER A 169 -6.32 10.46 -12.28
N LEU A 170 -5.12 10.18 -11.78
CA LEU A 170 -4.81 8.91 -11.13
C LEU A 170 -5.59 8.73 -9.83
N ASP A 171 -5.77 9.78 -9.03
CA ASP A 171 -6.56 9.74 -7.81
C ASP A 171 -8.03 9.43 -8.10
N ARG A 172 -8.59 10.04 -9.16
CA ARG A 172 -9.93 9.70 -9.62
C ARG A 172 -10.02 8.22 -9.99
N ALA A 173 -9.07 7.72 -10.78
CA ALA A 173 -9.04 6.31 -11.17
C ALA A 173 -8.87 5.37 -9.96
N LEU A 174 -8.11 5.77 -8.93
CA LEU A 174 -7.99 5.04 -7.67
C LEU A 174 -9.36 4.90 -6.99
N PHE A 175 -10.08 6.00 -6.76
CA PHE A 175 -11.37 5.95 -6.10
C PHE A 175 -12.43 5.19 -6.92
N GLU A 176 -12.39 5.31 -8.25
CA GLU A 176 -13.24 4.50 -9.14
C GLU A 176 -12.93 3.01 -9.00
N ALA A 177 -11.66 2.63 -8.96
CA ALA A 177 -11.21 1.24 -8.79
C ALA A 177 -11.57 0.68 -7.40
N MET A 178 -11.36 1.45 -6.33
CA MET A 178 -11.78 1.08 -4.97
C MET A 178 -13.30 0.89 -4.91
N GLY A 179 -14.07 1.78 -5.53
CA GLY A 179 -15.54 1.72 -5.55
C GLY A 179 -16.09 0.56 -6.39
N ASN A 180 -15.40 0.18 -7.48
CA ASN A 180 -15.71 -1.03 -8.25
C ASN A 180 -15.50 -2.26 -7.38
N LEU A 181 -14.31 -2.40 -6.80
CA LEU A 181 -13.91 -3.57 -6.03
C LEU A 181 -14.80 -3.74 -4.77
N ALA A 182 -15.13 -2.65 -4.09
CA ALA A 182 -16.05 -2.65 -2.96
C ALA A 182 -17.45 -3.15 -3.34
N ARG A 183 -18.00 -2.70 -4.47
CA ARG A 183 -19.32 -3.17 -4.94
C ARG A 183 -19.31 -4.65 -5.27
N GLU A 184 -18.22 -5.16 -5.83
CA GLU A 184 -18.10 -6.59 -6.16
C GLU A 184 -18.10 -7.49 -4.92
N THR A 185 -17.70 -6.98 -3.75
CA THR A 185 -17.79 -7.72 -2.47
C THR A 185 -19.23 -8.01 -2.04
N ASN A 186 -20.21 -7.25 -2.53
CA ASN A 186 -21.59 -7.23 -2.05
C ASN A 186 -21.72 -6.94 -0.54
N ILE A 187 -20.75 -6.22 0.04
CA ILE A 187 -20.76 -5.78 1.44
C ILE A 187 -20.98 -4.27 1.49
N GLU A 188 -22.15 -3.86 1.96
CA GLU A 188 -22.53 -2.44 2.05
C GLU A 188 -21.53 -1.61 2.87
N ALA A 189 -21.04 -2.16 3.98
CA ALA A 189 -20.03 -1.50 4.82
C ALA A 189 -18.72 -1.20 4.07
N ALA A 190 -18.31 -2.06 3.12
CA ALA A 190 -17.13 -1.82 2.30
C ALA A 190 -17.37 -0.66 1.32
N VAL A 191 -18.57 -0.58 0.73
CA VAL A 191 -18.95 0.53 -0.16
C VAL A 191 -19.02 1.85 0.60
N GLN A 192 -19.56 1.84 1.83
CA GLN A 192 -19.63 3.02 2.69
C GLN A 192 -18.23 3.49 3.11
N TRP A 193 -17.35 2.56 3.50
CA TRP A 193 -15.98 2.89 3.87
C TRP A 193 -15.19 3.58 2.75
N VAL A 194 -15.36 3.14 1.50
CA VAL A 194 -14.70 3.79 0.34
C VAL A 194 -15.23 5.21 0.07
N ARG A 195 -16.48 5.51 0.43
CA ARG A 195 -17.11 6.81 0.17
C ARG A 195 -16.76 7.90 1.18
N GLY A 196 -16.29 7.51 2.38
CA GLY A 196 -16.02 8.43 3.49
C GLY A 196 -17.26 8.75 4.32
#